data_AF-A0A2R7NKE1-F1
#
_entry.id   AF-A0A2R7NKE1-F1
#
_cell.length_a   1.000
_cell.length_b   1.000
_cell.length_c   1.000
_cell.angle_alpha   90.00
_cell.angle_beta   90.00
_cell.angle_gamma   90.00
#
_symmetry.space_group_name_H-M   'P 1'
#
loop_
_entity.id
_entity.type
_entity.pdbx_description
1 polymer ?
#
loop_
_entity_poly.entity_id
_entity_poly.type
_entity_poly.pdbx_seq_one_letter_code
_entity_poly.pdbx_strand_id
1 'polypeptide(L)'
;ATPFKPDPTRPPEWNRGAYLVQGVGHCGACHTPRNALGAEQGGAAFLSGAMIDGWEAPALTGLSKAPVPWTADALYGYLRHGHSPQHGSASGPMAPVVRELAHLPDDDIRAMAGYLASFTATDAAAQPVPDPQQRAQTAVAQAAALAPQPGQAQRLFDGACAACHHDGDGPRLLGVNVPLALNSNLHSDRPDNLLQVIVHGIREPAARDIGFMPGFGHALSDAQITELAGYMRQRYAPGRPAWRDVPEALARVRAGPAHP
;
A
#
# COMPACT_ATOMS: atom_id res chain seq x y z
N ALA A 1 28.68 2.94 -5.01
CA ALA A 1 27.83 1.75 -4.81
C ALA A 1 28.69 0.50 -4.95
N THR A 2 28.54 -0.47 -4.06
CA THR A 2 29.18 -1.78 -4.23
C THR A 2 28.46 -2.54 -5.34
N PRO A 3 29.17 -3.14 -6.33
CA PRO A 3 28.52 -3.92 -7.38
C PRO A 3 27.71 -5.08 -6.79
N PHE A 4 26.53 -5.34 -7.35
CA PHE A 4 25.73 -6.51 -6.99
C PHE A 4 26.53 -7.80 -7.22
N LYS A 5 26.49 -8.70 -6.24
CA LYS A 5 27.11 -10.03 -6.33
C LYS A 5 25.98 -11.08 -6.27
N PRO A 6 25.77 -11.86 -7.35
CA PRO A 6 24.82 -12.96 -7.32
C PRO A 6 25.12 -13.93 -6.18
N ASP A 7 24.07 -14.40 -5.52
CA ASP A 7 24.14 -15.47 -4.53
C ASP A 7 24.14 -16.82 -5.27
N PRO A 8 25.23 -17.61 -5.22
CA PRO A 8 25.32 -18.88 -5.93
C PRO A 8 24.36 -19.95 -5.40
N THR A 9 23.77 -19.75 -4.23
CA THR A 9 22.79 -20.67 -3.63
C THR A 9 21.35 -20.37 -4.06
N ARG A 10 21.15 -19.27 -4.80
CA ARG A 10 19.84 -18.82 -5.29
C ARG A 10 19.71 -19.06 -6.79
N PRO A 11 18.50 -19.35 -7.28
CA PRO A 11 18.31 -19.57 -8.71
C PRO A 11 18.47 -18.26 -9.50
N PRO A 12 18.74 -18.34 -10.82
CA PRO A 12 19.06 -17.17 -11.64
C PRO A 12 18.00 -16.06 -11.60
N GLU A 13 16.72 -16.41 -11.61
CA GLU A 13 15.59 -15.49 -11.55
C GLU A 13 15.54 -14.70 -10.24
N TRP A 14 15.89 -15.33 -9.11
CA TRP A 14 15.98 -14.64 -7.82
C TRP A 14 17.11 -13.62 -7.84
N ASN A 15 18.28 -13.99 -8.39
CA ASN A 15 19.43 -13.10 -8.52
C ASN A 15 19.13 -11.93 -9.47
N ARG A 16 18.38 -12.17 -10.55
CA ARG A 16 17.90 -11.10 -11.45
C ARG A 16 17.00 -10.13 -10.71
N GLY A 17 16.05 -10.64 -9.93
CA GLY A 17 15.17 -9.81 -9.11
C GLY A 17 15.93 -8.99 -8.06
N ALA A 18 16.86 -9.64 -7.37
CA ALA A 18 17.73 -8.98 -6.39
C ALA A 18 18.54 -7.85 -7.03
N TYR A 19 19.14 -8.09 -8.20
CA TYR A 19 19.86 -7.06 -8.96
C TYR A 19 18.98 -5.87 -9.35
N LEU A 20 17.76 -6.13 -9.82
CA LEU A 20 16.82 -5.09 -10.23
C LEU A 20 16.31 -4.29 -9.02
N VAL A 21 15.99 -4.95 -7.90
CA VAL A 21 15.45 -4.28 -6.70
C VAL A 21 16.52 -3.51 -5.93
N GLN A 22 17.71 -4.11 -5.73
CA GLN A 22 18.81 -3.51 -4.96
C GLN A 22 19.65 -2.52 -5.79
N GLY A 23 19.79 -2.80 -7.08
CA GLY A 23 20.60 -2.03 -8.00
C GLY A 23 19.76 -1.00 -8.74
N VAL A 24 19.31 -1.36 -9.94
CA VAL A 24 18.77 -0.40 -10.93
C VAL A 24 17.47 0.27 -10.47
N GLY A 25 16.57 -0.48 -9.83
CA GLY A 25 15.28 0.00 -9.36
C GLY A 25 15.33 0.78 -8.04
N HIS A 26 16.46 0.73 -7.30
CA HIS A 26 16.68 1.49 -6.07
C HIS A 26 15.52 1.41 -5.06
N CYS A 27 14.85 0.25 -4.93
CA CYS A 27 13.70 0.13 -4.01
C CYS A 27 14.10 0.42 -2.56
N GLY A 28 15.35 0.11 -2.19
CA GLY A 28 15.93 0.46 -0.90
C GLY A 28 15.96 1.97 -0.60
N ALA A 29 16.04 2.82 -1.61
CA ALA A 29 16.13 4.27 -1.42
C ALA A 29 14.89 4.86 -0.72
N CYS A 30 13.72 4.23 -0.91
CA CYS A 30 12.46 4.60 -0.27
C CYS A 30 12.04 3.62 0.81
N HIS A 31 12.26 2.32 0.63
CA HIS A 31 11.74 1.29 1.54
C HIS A 31 12.73 0.86 2.64
N THR A 32 13.90 1.49 2.74
CA THR A 32 14.88 1.23 3.81
C THR A 32 15.08 2.50 4.66
N PRO A 33 15.02 2.43 5.99
CA PRO A 33 15.26 3.59 6.83
C PRO A 33 16.73 4.04 6.70
N ARG A 34 16.96 5.34 6.86
CA ARG A 34 18.30 5.94 6.79
C ARG A 34 18.87 6.18 8.19
N ASN A 35 20.19 6.13 8.34
CA ASN A 35 20.86 6.51 9.58
C ASN A 35 21.02 8.05 9.67
N ALA A 36 21.61 8.54 10.76
CA ALA A 36 21.80 9.98 10.97
C ALA A 36 22.67 10.69 9.91
N LEU A 37 23.47 9.93 9.14
CA LEU A 37 24.28 10.44 8.04
C LEU A 37 23.54 10.39 6.68
N GLY A 38 22.28 9.96 6.69
CA GLY A 38 21.44 9.85 5.49
C GLY A 38 21.69 8.59 4.64
N ALA A 39 22.50 7.64 5.12
CA ALA A 39 22.78 6.38 4.42
C ALA A 39 21.74 5.31 4.75
N GLU A 40 21.37 4.49 3.77
CA GLU A 40 20.48 3.33 3.95
C GLU A 40 21.04 2.37 5.01
N GLN A 41 20.19 1.94 5.94
CA GLN A 41 20.56 0.95 6.95
C GLN A 41 20.54 -0.47 6.37
N GLY A 42 21.56 -1.27 6.66
CA GLY A 42 21.64 -2.65 6.20
C GLY A 42 20.99 -3.67 7.14
N GLY A 43 21.22 -4.96 6.88
CA GLY A 43 20.77 -6.05 7.74
C GLY A 43 19.24 -6.12 7.83
N ALA A 44 18.70 -6.25 9.04
CA ALA A 44 17.26 -6.36 9.28
C ALA A 44 16.45 -5.09 8.90
N ALA A 45 17.13 -3.95 8.73
CA ALA A 45 16.50 -2.71 8.29
C ALA A 45 16.29 -2.65 6.76
N PHE A 46 17.01 -3.48 6.00
CA PHE A 46 16.88 -3.49 4.55
C PHE A 46 15.43 -3.82 4.15
N LEU A 47 14.78 -2.92 3.41
CA LEU A 47 13.38 -3.01 2.99
C LEU A 47 12.34 -3.10 4.12
N SER A 48 12.69 -2.66 5.34
CA SER A 48 11.80 -2.68 6.50
C SER A 48 10.73 -1.58 6.51
N GLY A 49 10.70 -0.72 5.50
CA GLY A 49 9.85 0.45 5.39
C GLY A 49 10.50 1.73 5.95
N ALA A 50 10.04 2.88 5.47
CA ALA A 50 10.50 4.19 5.93
C ALA A 50 9.46 5.29 5.63
N MET A 51 9.63 6.46 6.25
CA MET A 51 8.93 7.68 5.83
C MET A 51 9.77 8.45 4.82
N ILE A 52 9.17 8.86 3.71
CA ILE A 52 9.78 9.66 2.65
C ILE A 52 8.80 10.77 2.27
N ASP A 53 9.19 12.02 2.43
CA ASP A 53 8.40 13.20 2.02
C ASP A 53 6.93 13.17 2.50
N GLY A 54 6.72 12.71 3.75
CA GLY A 54 5.37 12.63 4.35
C GLY A 54 4.52 11.44 3.88
N TRP A 55 5.08 10.55 3.06
CA TRP A 55 4.52 9.25 2.71
C TRP A 55 5.23 8.13 3.46
N GLU A 56 4.48 7.12 3.86
CA GLU A 56 5.02 5.87 4.35
C GLU A 56 5.28 4.94 3.16
N ALA A 57 6.55 4.64 2.90
CA ALA A 57 6.94 3.52 2.08
C ALA A 57 6.83 2.23 2.94
N PRO A 58 5.86 1.34 2.68
CA PRO A 58 5.61 0.19 3.53
C PRO A 58 6.79 -0.79 3.52
N ALA A 59 6.92 -1.64 4.53
CA ALA A 59 7.88 -2.73 4.49
C ALA A 59 7.59 -3.68 3.32
N LEU A 60 8.63 -4.07 2.58
CA LEU A 60 8.54 -5.07 1.50
C LEU A 60 8.93 -6.48 1.99
N THR A 61 9.12 -6.65 3.30
CA THR A 61 9.47 -7.91 3.96
C THR A 61 8.28 -8.46 4.77
N GLY A 62 8.50 -9.52 5.55
CA GLY A 62 7.52 -10.04 6.52
C GLY A 62 7.03 -9.02 7.57
N LEU A 63 7.62 -7.82 7.65
CA LEU A 63 7.14 -6.74 8.53
C LEU A 63 5.88 -6.02 8.01
N SER A 64 5.45 -6.31 6.78
CA SER A 64 4.25 -5.75 6.16
C SER A 64 3.01 -5.91 7.04
N LYS A 65 2.15 -4.88 7.07
CA LYS A 65 0.89 -4.87 7.84
C LYS A 65 -0.32 -5.23 6.99
N ALA A 66 -0.13 -5.68 5.76
CA ALA A 66 -1.23 -6.02 4.86
C ALA A 66 -2.10 -7.14 5.46
N PRO A 67 -3.43 -7.06 5.33
CA PRO A 67 -4.35 -8.08 5.88
C PRO A 67 -4.24 -9.43 5.17
N VAL A 68 -3.76 -9.41 3.92
CA VAL A 68 -3.43 -10.57 3.11
C VAL A 68 -1.92 -10.55 2.87
N PRO A 69 -1.20 -11.68 2.94
CA PRO A 69 0.21 -11.71 2.59
C PRO A 69 0.43 -11.38 1.12
N TRP A 70 1.51 -10.64 0.83
CA TRP A 70 1.95 -10.41 -0.54
C TRP A 70 2.52 -11.68 -1.15
N THR A 71 1.96 -12.09 -2.29
CA THR A 71 2.47 -13.17 -3.13
C THR A 71 3.24 -12.62 -4.32
N ALA A 72 4.04 -13.47 -4.99
CA ALA A 72 4.72 -13.07 -6.22
C ALA A 72 3.73 -12.60 -7.30
N ASP A 73 2.58 -13.26 -7.45
CA ASP A 73 1.56 -12.85 -8.43
C ASP A 73 0.90 -11.51 -8.06
N ALA A 74 0.60 -11.29 -6.77
CA ALA A 74 0.04 -10.02 -6.32
C ALA A 74 1.03 -8.86 -6.49
N LEU A 75 2.31 -9.10 -6.19
CA LEU A 75 3.39 -8.14 -6.42
C LEU A 75 3.59 -7.86 -7.91
N TYR A 76 3.57 -8.89 -8.76
CA TYR A 76 3.63 -8.72 -10.20
C TYR A 76 2.47 -7.84 -10.69
N GLY A 77 1.23 -8.14 -10.31
CA GLY A 77 0.06 -7.34 -10.67
C GLY A 77 0.20 -5.88 -10.24
N TYR A 78 0.64 -5.66 -9.00
CA TYR A 78 0.86 -4.31 -8.47
C TYR A 78 1.96 -3.54 -9.21
N LEU A 79 3.12 -4.17 -9.45
CA LEU A 79 4.25 -3.52 -10.15
C LEU A 79 3.99 -3.33 -11.65
N ARG A 80 3.15 -4.17 -12.27
CA ARG A 80 2.82 -4.10 -13.69
C ARG A 80 1.68 -3.13 -14.00
N HIS A 81 0.67 -3.11 -13.14
CA HIS A 81 -0.61 -2.43 -13.38
C HIS A 81 -0.92 -1.33 -12.35
N GLY A 82 -0.14 -1.23 -11.27
CA GLY A 82 -0.35 -0.21 -10.25
C GLY A 82 -1.46 -0.53 -9.27
N HIS A 83 -2.02 -1.73 -9.29
CA HIS A 83 -2.99 -2.18 -8.31
C HIS A 83 -2.96 -3.69 -8.12
N SER A 84 -3.45 -4.13 -6.97
CA SER A 84 -3.69 -5.54 -6.65
C SER A 84 -5.08 -5.69 -6.03
N PRO A 85 -5.86 -6.71 -6.43
CA PRO A 85 -7.15 -7.01 -5.82
C PRO A 85 -7.09 -7.24 -4.30
N GLN A 86 -5.93 -7.62 -3.76
CA GLN A 86 -5.74 -7.97 -2.35
C GLN A 86 -5.06 -6.86 -1.53
N HIS A 87 -4.58 -5.78 -2.16
CA HIS A 87 -3.74 -4.78 -1.48
C HIS A 87 -4.08 -3.32 -1.78
N GLY A 88 -4.91 -3.06 -2.81
CA GLY A 88 -5.26 -1.71 -3.25
C GLY A 88 -4.39 -1.20 -4.40
N SER A 89 -4.38 0.12 -4.63
CA SER A 89 -3.66 0.78 -5.72
C SER A 89 -2.45 1.59 -5.24
N ALA A 90 -1.48 1.73 -6.14
CA ALA A 90 -0.36 2.67 -6.02
C ALA A 90 -0.88 4.10 -6.11
N SER A 91 -0.38 4.94 -5.20
CA SER A 91 -0.68 6.37 -5.09
C SER A 91 0.58 7.11 -4.65
N GLY A 92 0.55 8.44 -4.75
CA GLY A 92 1.67 9.28 -4.34
C GLY A 92 2.97 8.92 -5.05
N PRO A 93 4.12 8.91 -4.34
CA PRO A 93 5.43 8.63 -4.94
C PRO A 93 5.57 7.28 -5.65
N MET A 94 4.74 6.28 -5.31
CA MET A 94 4.80 4.97 -5.95
C MET A 94 4.12 4.95 -7.33
N ALA A 95 3.15 5.85 -7.58
CA ALA A 95 2.44 5.89 -8.86
C ALA A 95 3.36 6.13 -10.08
N PRO A 96 4.27 7.14 -10.10
CA PRO A 96 5.22 7.29 -11.19
C PRO A 96 6.21 6.13 -11.29
N VAL A 97 6.63 5.54 -10.16
CA VAL A 97 7.52 4.36 -10.17
C VAL A 97 6.87 3.21 -10.93
N VAL A 98 5.58 2.92 -10.66
CA VAL A 98 4.87 1.87 -11.37
C VAL A 98 4.71 2.18 -12.86
N ARG A 99 4.48 3.44 -13.24
CA ARG A 99 4.44 3.83 -14.67
C ARG A 99 5.74 3.51 -15.39
N GLU A 100 6.88 3.79 -14.75
CA GLU A 100 8.19 3.45 -15.32
C GLU A 100 8.43 1.94 -15.37
N LEU A 101 8.07 1.22 -14.30
CA LEU A 101 8.15 -0.24 -14.27
C LEU A 101 7.29 -0.89 -15.35
N ALA A 102 6.14 -0.31 -15.72
CA ALA A 102 5.26 -0.82 -16.75
C ALA A 102 5.88 -0.85 -18.16
N HIS A 103 7.04 -0.20 -18.37
CA HIS A 103 7.82 -0.28 -19.61
C HIS A 103 8.83 -1.43 -19.64
N LEU A 104 9.07 -2.09 -18.50
CA LEU A 104 10.01 -3.21 -18.42
C LEU A 104 9.39 -4.50 -19.00
N PRO A 105 10.23 -5.46 -19.46
CA PRO A 105 9.76 -6.79 -19.82
C PRO A 105 9.08 -7.49 -18.63
N ASP A 106 8.05 -8.28 -18.91
CA ASP A 106 7.32 -9.01 -17.85
C ASP A 106 8.25 -9.94 -17.04
N ASP A 107 9.28 -10.51 -17.67
CA ASP A 107 10.27 -11.37 -16.99
C ASP A 107 11.04 -10.62 -15.89
N ASP A 108 11.37 -9.34 -16.12
CA ASP A 108 12.05 -8.51 -15.13
C ASP A 108 11.12 -8.18 -13.96
N ILE A 109 9.85 -7.85 -14.24
CA ILE A 109 8.85 -7.57 -13.19
C ILE A 109 8.56 -8.83 -12.37
N ARG A 110 8.47 -10.01 -13.02
CA ARG A 110 8.31 -11.30 -12.34
C ARG A 110 9.52 -11.64 -11.47
N ALA A 111 10.74 -11.38 -11.95
CA ALA A 111 11.95 -11.58 -11.17
C ALA A 111 11.96 -10.68 -9.92
N MET A 112 11.63 -9.38 -10.07
CA MET A 112 11.48 -8.46 -8.95
C MET A 112 10.42 -8.94 -7.95
N ALA A 113 9.25 -9.34 -8.44
CA ALA A 113 8.16 -9.83 -7.60
C ALA A 113 8.52 -11.12 -6.85
N GLY A 114 9.17 -12.08 -7.50
CA GLY A 114 9.65 -13.32 -6.88
C GLY A 114 10.72 -13.06 -5.82
N TYR A 115 11.65 -12.13 -6.09
CA TYR A 115 12.64 -11.71 -5.10
C TYR A 115 11.98 -11.08 -3.85
N LEU A 116 11.04 -10.15 -4.04
CA LEU A 116 10.33 -9.49 -2.93
C LEU A 116 9.46 -10.48 -2.13
N ALA A 117 8.74 -11.38 -2.82
CA ALA A 117 7.96 -12.43 -2.16
C ALA A 117 8.83 -13.39 -1.34
N SER A 118 10.12 -13.52 -1.64
CA SER A 118 11.01 -14.38 -0.86
C SER A 118 11.23 -13.90 0.58
N PHE A 119 10.97 -12.63 0.89
CA PHE A 119 11.06 -12.08 2.25
C PHE A 119 9.82 -12.33 3.10
N THR A 120 8.69 -12.67 2.49
CA THR A 120 7.45 -13.03 3.20
C THR A 120 7.29 -14.54 3.28
N ALA A 121 7.91 -15.29 2.37
CA ALA A 121 7.89 -16.76 2.34
C ALA A 121 8.71 -17.42 3.46
N THR A 122 9.64 -16.71 4.11
CA THR A 122 10.48 -17.28 5.19
C THR A 122 9.69 -17.66 6.44
N ASP A 123 8.48 -17.12 6.62
CA ASP A 123 7.56 -17.51 7.71
C ASP A 123 6.58 -18.65 7.30
N ALA A 124 6.55 -19.00 6.01
CA ALA A 124 5.56 -19.93 5.43
C ALA A 124 5.97 -21.42 5.48
N ALA A 125 7.12 -21.76 6.08
CA ALA A 125 7.60 -23.14 6.15
C ALA A 125 6.86 -24.03 7.18
N ALA A 126 5.80 -23.54 7.85
CA ALA A 126 5.16 -24.30 8.92
C ALA A 126 3.63 -24.51 8.79
N GLN A 127 2.91 -23.86 7.88
CA GLN A 127 1.46 -24.06 7.71
C GLN A 127 1.05 -23.80 6.26
N PRO A 128 0.09 -24.57 5.68
CA PRO A 128 -0.49 -24.20 4.40
C PRO A 128 -1.10 -22.81 4.55
N VAL A 129 -0.52 -21.82 3.86
CA VAL A 129 -1.06 -20.47 3.79
C VAL A 129 -2.38 -20.60 3.05
N PRO A 130 -3.57 -20.39 3.68
CA PRO A 130 -4.83 -20.40 2.95
C PRO A 130 -4.74 -19.49 1.72
N ASP A 131 -5.36 -19.94 0.62
CA ASP A 131 -5.44 -19.24 -0.65
C ASP A 131 -5.60 -17.72 -0.41
N PRO A 132 -4.70 -16.86 -0.96
CA PRO A 132 -4.80 -15.42 -0.82
C PRO A 132 -6.20 -14.87 -1.13
N GLN A 133 -6.91 -15.48 -2.08
CA GLN A 133 -8.26 -15.08 -2.44
C GLN A 133 -9.27 -15.40 -1.33
N GLN A 134 -9.19 -16.60 -0.74
CA GLN A 134 -10.03 -16.97 0.40
C GLN A 134 -9.75 -16.07 1.60
N ARG A 135 -8.47 -15.76 1.89
CA ARG A 135 -8.11 -14.82 2.95
C ARG A 135 -8.69 -13.43 2.71
N ALA A 136 -8.61 -12.93 1.47
CA ALA A 136 -9.18 -11.65 1.10
C ALA A 136 -10.70 -11.61 1.36
N GLN A 137 -11.42 -12.65 0.93
CA GLN A 137 -12.87 -12.78 1.18
C GLN A 137 -13.18 -12.81 2.69
N THR A 138 -12.42 -13.58 3.47
CA THR A 138 -12.59 -13.62 4.93
C THR A 138 -12.32 -12.26 5.57
N ALA A 139 -11.27 -11.56 5.16
CA ALA A 139 -10.93 -10.23 5.69
C ALA A 139 -12.04 -9.20 5.41
N VAL A 140 -12.59 -9.19 4.19
CA VAL A 140 -13.71 -8.31 3.82
C VAL A 140 -14.96 -8.65 4.63
N ALA A 141 -15.33 -9.93 4.71
CA ALA A 141 -16.52 -10.36 5.46
C ALA A 141 -16.39 -10.04 6.96
N GLN A 142 -15.21 -10.25 7.55
CA GLN A 142 -14.95 -9.91 8.95
C GLN A 142 -15.02 -8.40 9.19
N ALA A 143 -14.46 -7.59 8.29
CA ALA A 143 -14.53 -6.14 8.38
C ALA A 143 -15.98 -5.63 8.32
N ALA A 144 -16.79 -6.20 7.43
CA ALA A 144 -18.22 -5.89 7.35
C ALA A 144 -19.00 -6.31 8.60
N ALA A 145 -18.74 -7.50 9.14
CA ALA A 145 -19.42 -8.01 10.34
C ALA A 145 -19.09 -7.19 11.61
N LEU A 146 -17.90 -6.60 11.67
CA LEU A 146 -17.42 -5.78 12.79
C LEU A 146 -17.58 -4.26 12.53
N ALA A 147 -18.35 -3.88 11.51
CA ALA A 147 -18.60 -2.49 11.19
C ALA A 147 -19.15 -1.72 12.40
N PRO A 148 -18.68 -0.49 12.66
CA PRO A 148 -19.23 0.33 13.72
C PRO A 148 -20.70 0.65 13.49
N GLN A 149 -21.40 0.97 14.57
CA GLN A 149 -22.80 1.39 14.51
C GLN A 149 -22.97 2.64 13.64
N PRO A 150 -24.11 2.79 12.93
CA PRO A 150 -24.32 3.94 12.08
C PRO A 150 -24.20 5.26 12.80
N GLY A 151 -23.51 6.22 12.17
CA GLY A 151 -23.15 7.49 12.80
C GLY A 151 -22.87 8.61 11.80
N GLN A 152 -22.43 9.76 12.32
CA GLN A 152 -22.11 10.93 11.50
C GLN A 152 -20.98 10.66 10.52
N ALA A 153 -19.90 10.02 10.97
CA ALA A 153 -18.76 9.68 10.12
C ALA A 153 -19.13 8.68 9.02
N GLN A 154 -20.06 7.74 9.28
CA GLN A 154 -20.61 6.89 8.22
C GLN A 154 -21.35 7.75 7.18
N ARG A 155 -22.26 8.64 7.58
CA ARG A 155 -22.99 9.49 6.61
C ARG A 155 -22.05 10.35 5.78
N LEU A 156 -20.95 10.79 6.37
CA LEU A 156 -19.89 11.50 5.68
C LEU A 156 -19.22 10.62 4.62
N PHE A 157 -18.85 9.39 4.99
CA PHE A 157 -18.30 8.40 4.05
C PHE A 157 -19.31 8.06 2.93
N ASP A 158 -20.58 7.86 3.26
CA ASP A 158 -21.62 7.52 2.30
C ASP A 158 -21.83 8.63 1.27
N GLY A 159 -21.81 9.90 1.72
CA GLY A 159 -21.95 11.06 0.83
C GLY A 159 -20.73 11.38 -0.02
N ALA A 160 -19.51 11.05 0.45
CA ALA A 160 -18.26 11.43 -0.21
C ALA A 160 -17.57 10.29 -0.98
N CYS A 161 -17.69 9.05 -0.49
CA CYS A 161 -16.82 7.93 -0.87
C CYS A 161 -17.60 6.71 -1.42
N ALA A 162 -18.79 6.42 -0.88
CA ALA A 162 -19.53 5.19 -1.18
C ALA A 162 -20.06 5.09 -2.62
N ALA A 163 -20.05 6.18 -3.40
CA ALA A 163 -20.33 6.09 -4.83
C ALA A 163 -19.30 5.23 -5.58
N CYS A 164 -18.04 5.21 -5.11
CA CYS A 164 -16.93 4.50 -5.74
C CYS A 164 -16.39 3.33 -4.89
N HIS A 165 -16.36 3.49 -3.57
CA HIS A 165 -15.80 2.49 -2.65
C HIS A 165 -16.89 1.58 -2.08
N HIS A 166 -16.92 0.34 -2.58
CA HIS A 166 -17.84 -0.72 -2.16
C HIS A 166 -17.06 -1.92 -1.62
N ASP A 167 -17.75 -2.83 -0.95
CA ASP A 167 -17.15 -4.06 -0.39
C ASP A 167 -16.92 -5.17 -1.45
N GLY A 168 -16.89 -4.82 -2.74
CA GLY A 168 -16.47 -5.69 -3.84
C GLY A 168 -17.51 -5.91 -4.95
N ASP A 169 -18.73 -5.41 -4.79
CA ASP A 169 -19.85 -5.48 -5.74
C ASP A 169 -20.13 -4.15 -6.45
N GLY A 170 -19.27 -3.15 -6.24
CA GLY A 170 -19.44 -1.82 -6.82
C GLY A 170 -19.14 -1.76 -8.32
N PRO A 171 -19.64 -0.71 -9.01
CA PRO A 171 -19.45 -0.52 -10.44
C PRO A 171 -17.97 -0.30 -10.78
N ARG A 172 -17.53 -0.87 -11.91
CA ARG A 172 -16.14 -0.73 -12.42
C ARG A 172 -16.01 0.29 -13.56
N LEU A 173 -17.06 1.07 -13.80
CA LEU A 173 -17.11 2.07 -14.88
C LEU A 173 -16.18 3.26 -14.64
N LEU A 174 -15.88 3.56 -13.37
CA LEU A 174 -15.09 4.73 -12.96
C LEU A 174 -13.66 4.37 -12.52
N GLY A 175 -13.31 3.09 -12.50
CA GLY A 175 -12.02 2.58 -12.02
C GLY A 175 -12.14 1.17 -11.45
N VAL A 176 -11.02 0.64 -10.94
CA VAL A 176 -11.02 -0.63 -10.22
C VAL A 176 -11.82 -0.52 -8.93
N ASN A 177 -12.67 -1.51 -8.67
CA ASN A 177 -13.37 -1.64 -7.40
C ASN A 177 -12.64 -2.68 -6.54
N VAL A 178 -11.78 -2.19 -5.64
CA VAL A 178 -11.08 -3.02 -4.64
C VAL A 178 -11.63 -2.69 -3.26
N PRO A 179 -12.12 -3.67 -2.49
CA PRO A 179 -12.63 -3.43 -1.15
C PRO A 179 -11.59 -2.73 -0.27
N LEU A 180 -12.00 -1.64 0.39
CA LEU A 180 -11.10 -0.87 1.26
C LEU A 180 -10.58 -1.68 2.45
N ALA A 181 -11.28 -2.74 2.86
CA ALA A 181 -10.81 -3.67 3.88
C ALA A 181 -9.49 -4.39 3.51
N LEU A 182 -9.13 -4.42 2.22
CA LEU A 182 -7.89 -5.01 1.72
C LEU A 182 -6.79 -3.97 1.48
N ASN A 183 -7.08 -2.68 1.58
CA ASN A 183 -6.12 -1.63 1.31
C ASN A 183 -5.07 -1.57 2.44
N SER A 184 -3.80 -1.79 2.11
CA SER A 184 -2.73 -1.85 3.10
C SER A 184 -2.53 -0.55 3.90
N ASN A 185 -2.87 0.61 3.33
CA ASN A 185 -2.80 1.90 4.03
C ASN A 185 -3.77 1.95 5.23
N LEU A 186 -4.93 1.31 5.12
CA LEU A 186 -5.90 1.23 6.22
C LEU A 186 -5.46 0.28 7.34
N HIS A 187 -4.44 -0.55 7.11
CA HIS A 187 -3.86 -1.47 8.12
C HIS A 187 -2.52 -0.99 8.68
N SER A 188 -1.95 0.09 8.15
CA SER A 188 -0.70 0.69 8.65
C SER A 188 -0.80 1.13 10.11
N ASP A 189 0.32 1.16 10.82
CA ASP A 189 0.41 1.79 12.15
C ASP A 189 0.30 3.33 12.07
N ARG A 190 0.41 3.91 10.88
CA ARG A 190 0.32 5.36 10.64
C ARG A 190 -0.88 5.72 9.77
N PRO A 191 -1.54 6.88 10.01
CA PRO A 191 -2.62 7.36 9.15
C PRO A 191 -2.11 8.14 7.92
N ASP A 192 -0.82 8.47 7.85
CA ASP A 192 -0.27 9.47 6.92
C ASP A 192 -0.67 9.19 5.45
N ASN A 193 -0.48 7.97 4.93
CA ASN A 193 -0.87 7.63 3.55
C ASN A 193 -2.37 7.75 3.26
N LEU A 194 -3.22 7.35 4.21
CA LEU A 194 -4.67 7.49 4.06
C LEU A 194 -5.04 8.98 3.98
N LEU A 195 -4.47 9.79 4.87
CA LEU A 195 -4.71 11.23 4.92
C LEU A 195 -4.21 11.93 3.66
N GLN A 196 -3.02 11.57 3.15
CA GLN A 196 -2.51 12.08 1.88
C GLN A 196 -3.51 11.84 0.74
N VAL A 197 -4.03 10.62 0.62
CA VAL A 197 -5.01 10.25 -0.41
C VAL A 197 -6.34 10.98 -0.23
N ILE A 198 -6.85 11.12 0.99
CA ILE A 198 -8.11 11.85 1.24
C ILE A 198 -7.93 13.34 0.94
N VAL A 199 -6.83 13.96 1.37
CA VAL A 199 -6.61 15.40 1.24
C VAL A 199 -6.33 15.77 -0.22
N HIS A 200 -5.43 15.05 -0.89
CA HIS A 200 -4.93 15.41 -2.22
C HIS A 200 -5.55 14.63 -3.38
N GLY A 201 -6.16 13.48 -3.10
CA GLY A 201 -6.73 12.58 -4.12
C GLY A 201 -5.68 11.71 -4.80
N ILE A 202 -6.11 10.99 -5.84
CA ILE A 202 -5.27 10.26 -6.78
C ILE A 202 -5.56 10.84 -8.16
N ARG A 203 -4.84 11.91 -8.50
CA ARG A 203 -5.09 12.68 -9.72
C ARG A 203 -4.36 12.11 -10.92
N GLU A 204 -3.15 11.62 -10.71
CA GLU A 204 -2.33 10.95 -11.71
C GLU A 204 -2.13 9.47 -11.33
N PRO A 205 -3.12 8.59 -11.56
CA PRO A 205 -2.99 7.18 -11.21
C PRO A 205 -1.85 6.49 -11.96
N ALA A 206 -1.34 5.41 -11.38
CA ALA A 206 -0.29 4.58 -11.97
C ALA A 206 -0.72 3.93 -13.31
N ALA A 207 -2.01 3.67 -13.48
CA ALA A 207 -2.61 3.17 -14.70
C ALA A 207 -4.04 3.71 -14.87
N ARG A 208 -4.52 3.78 -16.12
CA ARG A 208 -5.82 4.39 -16.44
C ARG A 208 -7.02 3.64 -15.85
N ASP A 209 -6.91 2.33 -15.71
CA ASP A 209 -7.95 1.45 -15.18
C ASP A 209 -8.18 1.63 -13.68
N ILE A 210 -7.20 2.16 -12.93
CA ILE A 210 -7.34 2.46 -11.50
C ILE A 210 -8.47 3.47 -11.25
N GLY A 211 -8.66 4.41 -12.21
CA GLY A 211 -9.62 5.50 -12.06
C GLY A 211 -9.05 6.69 -11.28
N PHE A 212 -9.78 7.80 -11.34
CA PHE A 212 -9.45 9.04 -10.66
C PHE A 212 -10.15 9.11 -9.30
N MET A 213 -9.45 9.56 -8.27
CA MET A 213 -10.04 9.88 -6.96
C MET A 213 -9.85 11.37 -6.67
N PRO A 214 -10.93 12.15 -6.46
CA PRO A 214 -10.80 13.57 -6.12
C PRO A 214 -10.18 13.75 -4.73
N GLY A 215 -9.48 14.86 -4.53
CA GLY A 215 -9.04 15.31 -3.22
C GLY A 215 -10.17 16.03 -2.47
N PHE A 216 -10.28 15.78 -1.18
CA PHE A 216 -11.30 16.33 -0.29
C PHE A 216 -10.75 17.41 0.66
N GLY A 217 -9.47 17.77 0.55
CA GLY A 217 -8.81 18.71 1.46
C GLY A 217 -9.44 20.10 1.52
N HIS A 218 -10.14 20.54 0.47
CA HIS A 218 -10.89 21.80 0.44
C HIS A 218 -12.40 21.63 0.66
N ALA A 219 -12.92 20.41 0.55
CA ALA A 219 -14.34 20.10 0.68
C ALA A 219 -14.72 19.74 2.12
N LEU A 220 -13.78 19.16 2.89
CA LEU A 220 -13.97 18.71 4.26
C LEU A 220 -13.07 19.48 5.22
N SER A 221 -13.60 19.78 6.40
CA SER A 221 -12.83 20.36 7.51
C SER A 221 -11.89 19.33 8.15
N ASP A 222 -10.94 19.80 8.95
CA ASP A 222 -9.97 18.92 9.61
C ASP A 222 -10.63 17.99 10.61
N ALA A 223 -11.66 18.47 11.29
CA ALA A 223 -12.49 17.66 12.17
C ALA A 223 -13.20 16.55 11.38
N GLN A 224 -13.79 16.88 10.23
CA GLN A 224 -14.46 15.90 9.36
C GLN A 224 -13.49 14.86 8.80
N ILE A 225 -12.30 15.26 8.35
CA ILE A 225 -11.27 14.32 7.85
C ILE A 225 -10.76 13.42 8.98
N THR A 226 -10.57 13.97 10.18
CA THR A 226 -10.14 13.18 11.35
C THR A 226 -11.19 12.13 11.74
N GLU A 227 -12.46 12.54 11.83
CA GLU A 227 -13.58 11.62 12.10
C GLU A 227 -13.71 10.56 11.01
N LEU A 228 -13.58 10.95 9.74
CA LEU A 228 -13.64 10.04 8.60
C LEU A 228 -12.51 9.00 8.64
N ALA A 229 -11.28 9.43 8.89
CA ALA A 229 -10.13 8.52 8.99
C ALA A 229 -10.30 7.53 10.14
N GLY A 230 -10.78 7.99 11.31
CA GLY A 230 -11.10 7.13 12.45
C GLY A 230 -12.18 6.10 12.12
N TYR A 231 -13.27 6.54 11.49
CA TYR A 231 -14.35 5.64 11.03
C TYR A 231 -13.85 4.62 10.02
N MET A 232 -13.09 5.03 9.00
CA MET A 232 -12.56 4.14 7.98
C MET A 232 -11.63 3.08 8.59
N ARG A 233 -10.75 3.47 9.53
CA ARG A 233 -9.91 2.52 10.27
C ARG A 233 -10.74 1.48 11.00
N GLN A 234 -11.76 1.92 11.74
CA GLN A 234 -12.64 1.02 12.48
C GLN A 234 -13.46 0.11 11.56
N ARG A 235 -13.95 0.63 10.44
CA ARG A 235 -14.82 -0.08 9.49
C ARG A 235 -14.08 -1.08 8.61
N TYR A 236 -12.85 -0.76 8.21
CA TYR A 236 -12.11 -1.52 7.20
C TYR A 236 -10.88 -2.26 7.76
N ALA A 237 -10.41 -1.90 8.96
CA ALA A 237 -9.36 -2.62 9.67
C ALA A 237 -9.69 -2.77 11.17
N PRO A 238 -10.84 -3.36 11.54
CA PRO A 238 -11.30 -3.46 12.93
C PRO A 238 -10.36 -4.24 13.86
N GLY A 239 -9.50 -5.11 13.31
CA GLY A 239 -8.49 -5.83 14.07
C GLY A 239 -7.26 -4.99 14.45
N ARG A 240 -7.18 -3.75 13.98
CA ARG A 240 -6.04 -2.85 14.23
C ARG A 240 -6.44 -1.77 15.23
N PRO A 241 -5.53 -1.35 16.13
CA PRO A 241 -5.80 -0.25 17.04
C PRO A 241 -6.15 1.04 16.29
N ALA A 242 -6.99 1.87 16.91
CA ALA A 242 -7.22 3.23 16.46
C ALA A 242 -5.91 4.02 16.46
N TRP A 243 -5.71 4.85 15.44
CA TRP A 243 -4.60 5.82 15.40
C TRP A 243 -4.80 6.87 16.48
N ARG A 244 -3.72 7.27 17.14
CA ARG A 244 -3.76 8.22 18.27
C ARG A 244 -3.41 9.65 17.86
N ASP A 245 -2.77 9.82 16.70
CA ASP A 245 -2.15 11.06 16.24
C ASP A 245 -2.75 11.57 14.91
N VAL A 246 -4.03 11.26 14.64
CA VAL A 246 -4.70 11.66 13.38
C VAL A 246 -4.70 13.18 13.18
N PRO A 247 -5.05 14.02 14.17
CA PRO A 247 -5.01 15.48 14.00
C PRO A 247 -3.60 16.00 13.66
N GLU A 248 -2.58 15.51 14.35
CA GLU A 248 -1.19 15.91 14.13
C GLU A 248 -0.67 15.44 12.78
N ALA A 249 -1.02 14.22 12.35
CA ALA A 249 -0.71 13.70 11.03
C ALA A 249 -1.39 14.51 9.93
N LEU A 250 -2.65 14.88 10.11
CA LEU A 250 -3.38 15.70 9.16
C LEU A 250 -2.76 17.10 9.02
N ALA A 251 -2.34 17.71 10.14
CA ALA A 251 -1.62 18.98 10.11
C ALA A 251 -0.32 18.88 9.31
N ARG A 252 0.45 17.78 9.46
CA ARG A 252 1.65 17.52 8.64
C ARG A 252 1.31 17.38 7.16
N VAL A 253 0.27 16.61 6.82
CA VAL A 253 -0.17 16.43 5.43
C VAL A 253 -0.57 17.76 4.80
N ARG A 254 -1.31 18.61 5.52
CA ARG A 254 -1.69 19.94 5.01
C ARG A 254 -0.52 20.90 4.82
N ALA A 255 0.51 20.79 5.66
CA ALA A 255 1.70 21.62 5.56
C ALA A 255 2.71 21.10 4.50
N GLY A 256 2.61 19.82 4.14
CA GLY A 256 3.48 19.16 3.18
C GLY A 256 3.16 19.54 1.72
N PRO A 257 4.11 19.31 0.80
CA PRO A 257 3.84 19.46 -0.62
C PRO A 257 2.82 18.42 -1.08
N ALA A 258 1.86 18.84 -1.91
CA ALA A 258 0.98 17.89 -2.59
C ALA A 258 1.82 17.12 -3.63
N HIS A 259 1.85 15.79 -3.53
CA HIS A 259 2.40 14.96 -4.59
C HIS A 259 1.30 14.72 -5.66
N PRO A 260 1.61 14.91 -6.96
CA PRO A 260 0.64 14.75 -8.05
C PRO A 260 0.11 13.32 -8.19
#